data_AF-A0A381T9A9-F1
#
_entry.id   AF-A0A381T9A9-F1
#
_cell.length_a   1.000
_cell.length_b   1.000
_cell.length_c   1.000
_cell.angle_alpha   90.00
_cell.angle_beta   90.00
_cell.angle_gamma   90.00
#
_symmetry.space_group_name_H-M   'P 1'
#
loop_
_entity.id
_entity.type
_entity.pdbx_description
1 polymer ?
#
loop_
_entity_poly.entity_id
_entity_poly.type
_entity_poly.pdbx_seq_one_letter_code
_entity_poly.pdbx_strand_id
1 'polypeptide(L)'
;MIQKIIRWLPLFLLIFLFIIDRENIVHVATYIFVLLSYTGVLVLKILYAKDNWHKEFGNEKSGKDAALGKSGDLKIRMSEQAVNEKVL
;
A
#
# COMPACT_ATOMS: atom_id res chain seq x y z
N MET A 1 -12.07 12.94 11.66
CA MET A 1 -13.45 13.21 11.15
C MET A 1 -13.66 12.70 9.71
N ILE A 2 -12.75 12.96 8.77
CA ILE A 2 -12.87 12.57 7.34
C ILE A 2 -13.19 11.08 7.09
N GLN A 3 -12.61 10.16 7.86
CA GLN A 3 -12.85 8.73 7.66
C GLN A 3 -14.29 8.28 7.97
N LYS A 4 -14.98 9.02 8.86
CA LYS A 4 -16.37 8.74 9.23
C LYS A 4 -17.33 9.10 8.08
N ILE A 5 -17.01 10.17 7.33
CA ILE A 5 -17.76 10.61 6.14
C ILE A 5 -17.65 9.59 5.01
N ILE A 6 -16.43 9.11 4.70
CA ILE A 6 -16.20 8.11 3.64
C ILE A 6 -16.96 6.80 3.89
N ARG A 7 -17.17 6.44 5.17
CA ARG A 7 -17.90 5.23 5.57
C ARG A 7 -19.41 5.35 5.37
N TRP A 8 -19.98 6.56 5.46
CA TRP A 8 -21.42 6.81 5.30
C TRP A 8 -21.82 7.20 3.87
N LEU A 9 -20.85 7.63 3.06
CA LEU A 9 -21.08 8.00 1.67
C LEU A 9 -21.75 6.91 0.79
N PRO A 10 -21.48 5.60 0.92
CA PRO A 10 -22.14 4.60 0.08
C PRO A 10 -23.62 4.46 0.44
N LEU A 11 -23.99 4.67 1.71
CA LEU A 11 -25.39 4.71 2.13
C LEU A 11 -26.11 5.93 1.53
N PHE A 12 -25.43 7.08 1.51
CA PHE A 12 -25.96 8.29 0.90
C PHE A 12 -26.16 8.11 -0.61
N LEU A 13 -25.18 7.54 -1.33
CA LEU A 13 -25.31 7.19 -2.75
C LEU A 13 -26.48 6.24 -3.00
N LEU A 14 -26.69 5.26 -2.12
CA LEU A 14 -27.80 4.33 -2.21
C LEU A 14 -29.15 5.06 -2.11
N ILE A 15 -29.32 5.95 -1.13
CA ILE A 15 -30.54 6.77 -1.01
C ILE A 15 -30.72 7.66 -2.24
N PHE A 16 -29.64 8.27 -2.72
CA PHE A 16 -29.64 9.13 -3.90
C PHE A 16 -30.07 8.39 -5.17
N LEU A 17 -29.71 7.11 -5.31
CA LEU A 17 -30.14 6.24 -6.40
C LEU A 17 -31.66 6.10 -6.48
N PHE A 18 -32.35 6.05 -5.34
CA PHE A 18 -33.82 5.92 -5.29
C PHE A 18 -34.54 7.23 -5.58
N ILE A 19 -33.91 8.37 -5.29
CA ILE A 19 -34.48 9.72 -5.48
C ILE A 19 -34.23 10.24 -6.90
N ILE A 20 -33.33 9.62 -7.65
CA ILE A 20 -32.92 10.12 -8.95
C ILE A 20 -34.08 10.11 -9.96
N ASP A 21 -34.25 11.25 -10.60
CA ASP A 21 -35.13 11.36 -11.76
C ASP A 21 -34.40 10.79 -13.00
N ARG A 22 -34.91 9.66 -13.50
CA ARG A 22 -34.31 8.94 -14.64
C ARG A 22 -34.67 9.53 -15.99
N GLU A 23 -35.68 10.39 -16.05
CA GLU A 23 -36.07 11.11 -17.28
C GLU A 23 -35.11 12.29 -17.52
N ASN A 24 -34.45 12.78 -16.45
CA ASN A 24 -33.50 13.87 -16.52
C ASN A 24 -32.05 13.37 -16.68
N ILE A 25 -31.53 13.47 -17.91
CA ILE A 25 -30.17 13.07 -18.27
C ILE A 25 -29.10 13.78 -17.42
N VAL A 26 -29.29 15.06 -17.07
CA VAL A 26 -28.33 15.79 -16.24
C VAL A 26 -28.22 15.15 -14.86
N HIS A 27 -29.35 14.76 -14.28
CA HIS A 27 -29.40 14.13 -12.97
C HIS A 27 -28.70 12.77 -12.97
N VAL A 28 -28.98 11.95 -13.99
CA VAL A 28 -28.33 10.65 -14.20
C VAL A 28 -26.83 10.79 -14.38
N ALA A 29 -26.39 11.73 -15.23
CA ALA A 29 -24.98 11.98 -15.48
C ALA A 29 -24.23 12.43 -14.22
N THR A 30 -24.82 13.34 -13.43
CA THR A 30 -24.25 13.79 -12.15
C THR A 30 -24.10 12.62 -11.17
N TYR A 31 -25.10 11.77 -11.05
CA TYR A 31 -25.02 10.60 -10.16
C TYR A 31 -23.91 9.64 -10.57
N ILE A 32 -23.82 9.31 -11.87
CA ILE A 32 -22.74 8.45 -12.39
C ILE A 32 -21.38 9.07 -12.11
N PHE A 33 -21.22 10.38 -12.34
CA PHE A 33 -19.97 11.08 -12.07
C PHE A 33 -19.57 11.02 -10.59
N VAL A 34 -20.51 11.23 -9.67
CA VAL A 34 -20.25 11.15 -8.23
C VAL A 34 -19.86 9.72 -7.84
N LEU A 35 -20.52 8.71 -8.42
CA LEU A 35 -20.28 7.31 -8.15
C LEU A 35 -18.87 6.87 -8.59
N LEU A 36 -18.45 7.29 -9.79
CA LEU A 36 -17.09 7.07 -10.29
C LEU A 36 -16.05 7.81 -9.44
N SER A 37 -16.32 9.06 -9.08
CA SER A 37 -15.43 9.85 -8.22
C SER A 37 -15.21 9.18 -6.86
N TYR A 38 -16.29 8.68 -6.24
CA TYR A 38 -16.20 7.94 -4.98
C TYR A 38 -15.39 6.65 -5.12
N THR A 39 -15.63 5.91 -6.20
CA THR A 39 -14.90 4.68 -6.51
C THR A 39 -13.40 4.97 -6.66
N GLY A 40 -13.04 6.05 -7.34
CA GLY A 40 -11.65 6.51 -7.48
C GLY A 40 -10.98 6.78 -6.13
N VAL A 41 -11.68 7.47 -5.21
CA VAL A 41 -11.17 7.71 -3.85
C VAL A 41 -10.95 6.40 -3.08
N LEU A 42 -11.86 5.42 -3.21
CA LEU A 42 -11.69 4.10 -2.62
C LEU A 42 -10.45 3.38 -3.16
N VAL A 43 -10.27 3.41 -4.48
CA VAL A 43 -9.12 2.80 -5.14
C VAL A 43 -7.82 3.47 -4.71
N LEU A 44 -7.77 4.80 -4.65
CA LEU A 44 -6.59 5.51 -4.13
C LEU A 44 -6.26 5.10 -2.70
N LYS A 45 -7.29 4.92 -1.86
CA LYS A 45 -7.12 4.52 -0.47
C LYS A 45 -6.61 3.08 -0.33
N ILE A 46 -7.08 2.15 -1.16
CA ILE A 46 -6.55 0.77 -1.17
C ILE A 46 -5.10 0.76 -1.69
N LEU A 47 -4.79 1.57 -2.71
CA LEU A 47 -3.46 1.67 -3.29
C LEU A 47 -2.46 2.25 -2.28
N TYR A 48 -2.87 3.27 -1.54
CA TYR A 48 -2.07 3.85 -0.46
C TYR A 48 -1.80 2.83 0.66
N ALA A 49 -2.82 2.09 1.08
CA ALA A 49 -2.65 1.03 2.08
C ALA A 49 -1.72 -0.09 1.57
N LYS A 50 -1.82 -0.45 0.28
CA LYS A 50 -0.95 -1.43 -0.38
C LYS A 50 0.51 -0.96 -0.43
N ASP A 51 0.74 0.29 -0.84
CA ASP A 51 2.09 0.89 -0.89
C ASP A 51 2.70 0.96 0.51
N ASN A 52 1.91 1.40 1.49
CA ASN A 52 2.33 1.44 2.89
C ASN A 52 2.66 0.05 3.44
N TRP A 53 1.83 -0.96 3.15
CA TRP A 53 2.14 -2.36 3.47
C TRP A 53 3.46 -2.80 2.82
N HIS A 54 3.68 -2.50 1.55
CA HIS A 54 4.93 -2.83 0.86
C HIS A 54 6.15 -2.11 1.46
N LYS A 55 5.98 -0.90 2.00
CA LYS A 55 7.07 -0.19 2.69
C LYS A 55 7.35 -0.75 4.08
N GLU A 56 6.32 -1.12 4.83
CA GLU A 56 6.44 -1.66 6.20
C GLU A 56 6.88 -3.13 6.21
N PHE A 57 6.36 -3.95 5.31
CA PHE A 57 6.60 -5.39 5.27
C PHE A 57 7.38 -5.85 4.03
N GLY A 58 7.31 -5.14 2.90
CA GLY A 58 8.01 -5.54 1.66
C GLY A 58 9.54 -5.43 1.72
N ASN A 59 10.12 -4.94 2.83
CA ASN A 59 11.54 -5.10 3.12
C ASN A 59 11.89 -6.51 3.66
N GLU A 60 10.94 -7.45 3.68
CA GLU A 60 11.19 -8.87 3.91
C GLU A 60 11.85 -9.57 2.71
N LYS A 61 12.01 -8.87 1.58
CA LYS A 61 13.04 -9.21 0.56
C LYS A 61 14.46 -8.74 0.92
N SER A 62 14.70 -8.28 2.15
CA SER A 62 16.04 -8.01 2.69
C SER A 62 16.35 -8.87 3.92
N GLY A 63 15.90 -10.14 3.92
CA GLY A 63 16.25 -11.11 4.96
C GLY A 63 17.26 -12.18 4.51
N LYS A 64 17.49 -12.34 3.21
CA LYS A 64 18.44 -13.33 2.68
C LYS A 64 19.72 -12.70 2.16
N ASP A 65 19.68 -11.51 1.57
CA ASP A 65 20.88 -10.94 0.93
C ASP A 65 21.77 -10.14 1.90
N ALA A 66 21.20 -9.55 2.96
CA ALA A 66 21.99 -8.90 4.02
C ALA A 66 22.74 -9.91 4.93
N ALA A 67 22.16 -11.11 5.13
CA ALA A 67 22.81 -12.20 5.85
C ALA A 67 23.92 -12.87 5.01
N LEU A 68 23.80 -12.86 3.68
CA LEU A 68 24.84 -13.37 2.77
C LEU A 68 26.09 -12.47 2.76
N GLY A 69 25.93 -11.15 2.85
CA GLY A 69 27.06 -10.21 2.98
C GLY A 69 27.80 -10.32 4.32
N LYS A 70 27.06 -10.46 5.43
CA LYS A 70 27.64 -10.54 6.79
C LYS A 70 28.34 -11.88 7.07
N SER A 71 27.90 -12.96 6.43
CA SER A 71 28.55 -14.28 6.52
C SER A 71 29.86 -14.34 5.74
N GLY A 72 29.93 -13.64 4.59
CA GLY A 72 31.17 -13.49 3.82
C GLY A 72 32.21 -12.66 4.57
N ASP A 73 31.78 -11.52 5.14
CA ASP A 73 32.66 -10.64 5.92
C ASP A 73 33.23 -11.33 7.17
N LEU A 74 32.41 -12.12 7.89
CA LEU A 74 32.87 -12.90 9.03
C LEU A 74 33.90 -13.97 8.63
N LYS A 75 33.73 -14.60 7.46
CA LYS A 75 34.65 -15.64 6.95
C LYS A 75 36.00 -15.05 6.54
N ILE A 76 36.00 -13.86 5.93
CA ILE A 76 37.22 -13.15 5.54
C ILE A 76 38.00 -12.74 6.80
N ARG A 77 37.34 -12.14 7.79
CA ARG A 77 38.00 -11.69 9.02
C ARG A 77 38.56 -12.84 9.87
N MET A 78 37.89 -14.00 9.89
CA MET A 78 38.43 -15.20 10.54
C MET A 78 39.64 -15.77 9.80
N SER A 79 39.65 -15.76 8.46
CA SER A 79 40.82 -16.20 7.70
C SER A 79 42.02 -15.26 7.87
N GLU A 80 41.78 -13.96 7.97
CA GLU A 80 42.82 -12.95 8.14
C GLU A 80 43.44 -13.01 9.55
N GLN A 81 42.64 -13.30 10.58
CA GLN A 81 43.14 -13.56 11.94
C GLN A 81 43.92 -14.88 12.05
N ALA A 82 43.45 -15.95 11.40
CA ALA A 82 44.14 -17.24 11.40
C ALA A 82 45.49 -17.21 10.66
N VAL A 83 45.63 -16.35 9.63
CA VAL A 83 46.90 -16.13 8.95
C VAL A 83 47.86 -15.32 9.83
N ASN A 84 47.38 -14.31 10.55
CA ASN A 84 48.23 -13.47 11.39
C ASN A 84 48.77 -14.21 12.63
N GLU A 85 48.02 -15.18 13.17
CA GLU A 85 48.47 -16.02 14.29
C GLU A 85 49.54 -17.05 13.89
N LYS A 86 49.62 -17.43 12.61
CA LYS A 86 50.64 -18.38 12.10
C LYS A 86 51.94 -17.73 11.63
N VAL A 87 52.00 -16.40 11.60
CA VAL A 87 53.15 -15.61 11.13
C VAL A 87 53.95 -15.02 12.32
N LEU A 88 53.49 -15.24 13.55
CA LEU A 88 54.20 -14.94 14.80
C LEU A 88 54.76 -16.22 15.44
#